data_AF-A0A7C4SCD1-F1
#
_entry.id   AF-A0A7C4SCD1-F1
#
_cell.length_a   1.000
_cell.length_b   1.000
_cell.length_c   1.000
_cell.angle_alpha   90.00
_cell.angle_beta   90.00
_cell.angle_gamma   90.00
#
_symmetry.space_group_name_H-M   'P 1'
#
loop_
_entity.id
_entity.type
_entity.pdbx_description
1 polymer ?
#
loop_
_entity_poly.entity_id
_entity_poly.type
_entity_poly.pdbx_seq_one_letter_code
_entity_poly.pdbx_strand_id
1 'polypeptide(L)'
;MAPASEKLKGPQRRDWNKLVVHLLLLFSVGLIGFPLYYGFVISTQSMEEVTRNPQVLLPSSHLWENYSRIWNRLQMGRLLFNSAVVALVVSFGKILISILSAYAIVYFNFRGKQIAFWMIFITLMLPVPVRIISTYQVVTELGWVDTYAGLTIPLIASATATFLFRQFYLTIPDELVDAAKIDGSGPLRFLWSILLPNSGANIAALFVVMFIYGWNQYLWPLMVTNSEKMRVVVTGIASTIPLNSMPPRWHSGAGSVSIRVASRTRAAASQSPAPRRLICQSSPARRAANAALTAITTCSPAYFHRTYKPQS
;
A
#
# COMPACT_ATOMS: atom_id res chain seq x y z
N MET A 1 56.44 -36.36 -1.37
CA MET A 1 56.58 -35.36 -0.29
C MET A 1 57.23 -34.12 -0.91
N ALA A 2 56.44 -33.09 -1.17
CA ALA A 2 56.87 -31.78 -1.69
C ALA A 2 56.07 -30.70 -0.92
N PRO A 3 56.68 -29.58 -0.50
CA PRO A 3 56.10 -28.70 0.50
C PRO A 3 55.02 -27.78 -0.09
N ALA A 4 53.99 -27.55 0.72
CA ALA A 4 52.90 -26.63 0.44
C ALA A 4 53.44 -25.19 0.26
N SER A 5 53.12 -24.58 -0.88
CA SER A 5 53.38 -23.16 -1.10
C SER A 5 52.41 -22.32 -0.26
N GLU A 6 52.92 -21.78 0.83
CA GLU A 6 52.22 -20.79 1.67
C GLU A 6 52.03 -19.49 0.89
N LYS A 7 50.78 -19.23 0.44
CA LYS A 7 50.43 -17.98 -0.22
C LYS A 7 50.48 -16.83 0.79
N LEU A 8 51.54 -16.03 0.73
CA LEU A 8 51.65 -14.75 1.43
C LEU A 8 50.49 -13.82 1.03
N LYS A 9 49.57 -13.55 1.96
CA LYS A 9 48.52 -12.52 1.83
C LYS A 9 49.20 -11.14 1.79
N GLY A 10 49.32 -10.57 0.59
CA GLY A 10 49.80 -9.19 0.42
C GLY A 10 48.90 -8.16 1.13
N PRO A 11 49.42 -6.95 1.40
CA PRO A 11 48.69 -5.91 2.14
C PRO A 11 47.40 -5.55 1.42
N GLN A 12 46.27 -5.74 2.12
CA GLN A 12 44.93 -5.52 1.62
C GLN A 12 44.76 -4.02 1.34
N ARG A 13 44.89 -3.61 0.06
CA ARG A 13 44.62 -2.22 -0.37
C ARG A 13 43.24 -1.81 0.16
N ARG A 14 43.20 -0.73 0.92
CA ARG A 14 41.98 -0.18 1.53
C ARG A 14 41.00 0.11 0.38
N ASP A 15 39.93 -0.68 0.32
CA ASP A 15 38.98 -0.66 -0.78
C ASP A 15 38.06 0.56 -0.60
N TRP A 16 38.51 1.73 -1.07
CA TRP A 16 37.82 3.01 -0.94
C TRP A 16 36.38 2.97 -1.46
N ASN A 17 36.10 2.09 -2.43
CA ASN A 17 34.76 1.82 -2.92
C ASN A 17 33.85 1.25 -1.82
N LYS A 18 34.37 0.39 -0.94
CA LYS A 18 33.63 -0.11 0.22
C LYS A 18 33.30 1.01 1.20
N LEU A 19 34.24 1.91 1.49
CA LEU A 19 33.99 3.03 2.41
C LEU A 19 32.89 3.94 1.88
N VAL A 20 32.93 4.29 0.58
CA VAL A 20 31.90 5.13 -0.07
C VAL A 20 30.54 4.44 -0.04
N VAL A 21 30.48 3.14 -0.34
CA VAL A 21 29.24 2.36 -0.27
C VAL A 21 28.66 2.35 1.15
N HIS A 22 29.49 2.16 2.18
CA HIS A 22 29.02 2.15 3.57
C HIS A 22 28.52 3.53 4.01
N LEU A 23 29.23 4.61 3.64
CA LEU A 23 28.79 5.98 3.95
C LEU A 23 27.46 6.30 3.27
N LEU A 24 27.30 5.90 2.00
CA LEU A 24 26.05 6.09 1.26
C LEU A 24 24.90 5.29 1.90
N LEU A 25 25.13 4.03 2.27
CA LEU A 25 24.14 3.21 2.97
C LEU A 25 23.74 3.81 4.32
N LEU A 26 24.70 4.26 5.12
CA LEU A 26 24.44 4.91 6.41
C LEU A 26 23.65 6.22 6.23
N PHE A 27 23.98 7.00 5.22
CA PHE A 27 23.23 8.21 4.87
C PHE A 27 21.79 7.87 4.45
N SER A 28 21.59 6.85 3.60
CA SER A 28 20.25 6.40 3.20
C SER A 28 19.42 5.92 4.40
N VAL A 29 20.03 5.16 5.32
CA VAL A 29 19.37 4.73 6.57
C VAL A 29 18.98 5.93 7.42
N GLY A 30 19.88 6.92 7.57
CA GLY A 30 19.58 8.16 8.29
C GLY A 30 18.44 8.95 7.65
N LEU A 31 18.47 9.13 6.33
CA LEU A 31 17.46 9.87 5.59
C LEU A 31 16.07 9.22 5.66
N ILE A 32 16.00 7.90 5.48
CA ILE A 32 14.74 7.13 5.52
C ILE A 32 14.24 6.99 6.97
N GLY A 33 15.15 6.84 7.93
CA GLY A 33 14.82 6.69 9.35
C GLY A 33 14.42 8.00 10.04
N PHE A 34 14.84 9.15 9.51
CA PHE A 34 14.60 10.45 10.13
C PHE A 34 13.10 10.77 10.36
N PRO A 35 12.17 10.59 9.40
CA PRO A 35 10.74 10.79 9.65
C PRO A 35 10.17 9.89 10.74
N LEU A 36 10.66 8.64 10.86
CA LEU A 36 10.25 7.71 11.91
C LEU A 36 10.76 8.16 13.28
N TYR A 37 12.02 8.57 13.35
CA TYR A 37 12.60 9.16 14.55
C TYR A 37 11.84 10.42 14.98
N TYR A 38 11.56 11.33 14.04
CA TYR A 38 10.84 12.56 14.31
C TYR A 38 9.40 12.29 14.79
N GLY A 39 8.70 11.35 14.16
CA GLY A 39 7.37 10.92 14.61
C GLY A 39 7.40 10.31 16.02
N PHE A 40 8.44 9.54 16.35
CA PHE A 40 8.66 9.02 17.69
C PHE A 40 8.92 10.15 18.70
N VAL A 41 9.77 11.11 18.37
CA VAL A 41 10.03 12.26 19.24
C VAL A 41 8.74 13.03 19.53
N ILE A 42 7.95 13.34 18.50
CA ILE A 42 6.65 14.03 18.66
C ILE A 42 5.69 13.22 19.56
N SER A 43 5.67 11.88 19.46
CA SER A 43 4.77 11.06 20.28
C SER A 43 5.13 11.10 21.78
N THR A 44 6.36 11.47 22.12
CA THR A 44 6.80 11.66 23.52
C THR A 44 6.53 13.04 24.10
N GLN A 45 6.16 14.01 23.28
CA GLN A 45 6.08 15.42 23.65
C GLN A 45 4.69 15.86 24.12
N SER A 46 4.65 16.89 24.97
CA SER A 46 3.42 17.59 25.33
C SER A 46 2.93 18.47 24.17
N MET A 47 1.67 18.90 24.20
CA MET A 47 1.13 19.77 23.14
C MET A 47 1.86 21.13 23.06
N GLU A 48 2.35 21.62 24.21
CA GLU A 48 3.14 22.85 24.29
C GLU A 48 4.52 22.69 23.65
N GLU A 49 5.16 21.54 23.85
CA GLU A 49 6.46 21.22 23.25
C GLU A 49 6.36 21.05 21.72
N VAL A 50 5.32 20.37 21.23
CA VAL A 50 5.10 20.15 19.78
C VAL A 50 4.87 21.46 19.03
N THR A 51 4.27 22.46 19.68
CA THR A 51 3.94 23.77 19.09
C THR A 51 4.98 24.86 19.35
N ARG A 52 6.03 24.57 20.14
CA ARG A 52 7.11 25.52 20.43
C ARG A 52 8.02 25.72 19.22
N ASN A 53 8.59 26.93 19.11
CA ASN A 53 9.60 27.28 18.10
C ASN A 53 10.87 27.81 18.82
N PRO A 54 12.07 27.21 18.63
CA PRO A 54 12.38 26.05 17.79
C PRO A 54 11.84 24.73 18.37
N GLN A 55 11.58 23.77 17.47
CA GLN A 55 11.08 22.44 17.85
C GLN A 55 12.18 21.62 18.54
N VAL A 56 11.80 20.90 19.59
CA VAL A 56 12.70 20.01 20.31
C VAL A 56 12.83 18.70 19.51
N LEU A 57 14.04 18.32 19.13
CA LEU A 57 14.32 17.08 18.40
C LEU A 57 14.65 15.90 19.31
N LEU A 58 14.61 16.09 20.63
CA LEU A 58 14.88 15.06 21.63
C LEU A 58 13.56 14.54 22.23
N PRO A 59 13.50 13.24 22.61
CA PRO A 59 12.36 12.70 23.33
C PRO A 59 12.11 13.42 24.66
N SER A 60 10.84 13.61 25.02
CA SER A 60 10.38 14.20 26.28
C SER A 60 9.89 13.13 27.28
N SER A 61 9.58 13.52 28.51
CA SER A 61 9.16 12.63 29.60
C SER A 61 7.70 12.16 29.50
N HIS A 62 6.89 12.68 28.57
CA HIS A 62 5.46 12.39 28.46
C HIS A 62 5.11 11.14 27.65
N LEU A 63 6.10 10.30 27.28
CA LEU A 63 5.88 9.08 26.49
C LEU A 63 4.78 8.19 27.08
N TRP A 64 4.92 7.78 28.33
CA TRP A 64 3.98 6.82 28.94
C TRP A 64 2.57 7.40 29.10
N GLU A 65 2.48 8.68 29.46
CA GLU A 65 1.21 9.40 29.58
C GLU A 65 0.48 9.47 28.23
N ASN A 66 1.19 9.87 27.16
CA ASN A 66 0.61 9.97 25.81
C ASN A 66 0.11 8.61 25.31
N TYR A 67 0.91 7.55 25.49
CA TYR A 67 0.55 6.21 25.03
C TYR A 67 -0.61 5.63 25.83
N SER A 68 -0.61 5.73 27.15
CA SER A 68 -1.71 5.25 28.00
C SER A 68 -3.02 6.00 27.74
N ARG A 69 -2.93 7.32 27.49
CA ARG A 69 -4.08 8.15 27.12
C ARG A 69 -4.72 7.70 25.81
N ILE A 70 -3.92 7.53 24.76
CA ILE A 70 -4.41 7.09 23.44
C ILE A 70 -4.94 5.65 23.53
N TRP A 71 -4.22 4.77 24.25
CA TRP A 71 -4.59 3.37 24.41
C TRP A 71 -6.00 3.21 24.96
N ASN A 72 -6.31 3.94 26.03
CA ASN A 72 -7.62 3.91 26.68
C ASN A 72 -8.68 4.68 25.88
N ARG A 73 -8.33 5.86 25.36
CA ARG A 73 -9.27 6.72 24.62
C ARG A 73 -9.79 6.08 23.35
N LEU A 74 -8.92 5.42 22.59
CA LEU A 74 -9.29 4.77 21.32
C LEU A 74 -9.70 3.30 21.48
N GLN A 75 -9.66 2.76 22.71
CA GLN A 75 -9.79 1.32 22.94
C GLN A 75 -8.83 0.53 22.03
N MET A 76 -7.54 0.89 22.06
CA MET A 76 -6.54 0.44 21.09
C MET A 76 -6.45 -1.08 20.96
N GLY A 77 -6.63 -1.82 22.06
CA GLY A 77 -6.68 -3.29 22.04
C GLY A 77 -7.75 -3.84 21.09
N ARG A 78 -8.92 -3.20 21.03
CA ARG A 78 -10.00 -3.58 20.12
C ARG A 78 -9.66 -3.24 18.67
N LEU A 79 -9.11 -2.06 18.42
CA LEU A 79 -8.67 -1.66 17.08
C LEU A 79 -7.61 -2.61 16.51
N LEU A 80 -6.62 -2.96 17.33
CA LEU A 80 -5.55 -3.91 16.96
C LEU A 80 -6.13 -5.30 16.72
N PHE A 81 -7.03 -5.77 17.57
CA PHE A 81 -7.71 -7.06 17.39
C PHE A 81 -8.51 -7.10 16.08
N ASN A 82 -9.37 -6.10 15.83
CA ASN A 82 -10.14 -6.02 14.60
C ASN A 82 -9.23 -6.01 13.36
N SER A 83 -8.13 -5.25 13.41
CA SER A 83 -7.17 -5.17 12.30
C SER A 83 -6.46 -6.48 12.06
N ALA A 84 -6.03 -7.17 13.13
CA ALA A 84 -5.40 -8.47 13.04
C ALA A 84 -6.35 -9.50 12.45
N VAL A 85 -7.59 -9.57 12.94
CA VAL A 85 -8.63 -10.48 12.41
C VAL A 85 -8.86 -10.21 10.93
N VAL A 86 -9.11 -8.95 10.54
CA VAL A 86 -9.36 -8.59 9.14
C VAL A 86 -8.17 -8.91 8.26
N ALA A 87 -6.96 -8.51 8.66
CA ALA A 87 -5.74 -8.73 7.87
C ALA A 87 -5.44 -10.22 7.70
N LEU A 88 -5.59 -11.03 8.75
CA LEU A 88 -5.37 -12.48 8.68
C LEU A 88 -6.41 -13.16 7.79
N VAL A 89 -7.70 -12.90 8.00
CA VAL A 89 -8.77 -13.52 7.20
C VAL A 89 -8.64 -13.15 5.73
N VAL A 90 -8.38 -11.87 5.42
CA VAL A 90 -8.17 -11.43 4.03
C VAL A 90 -6.94 -12.10 3.42
N SER A 91 -5.83 -12.21 4.15
CA SER A 91 -4.59 -12.78 3.62
C SER A 91 -4.69 -14.27 3.38
N PHE A 92 -5.20 -15.03 4.35
CA PHE A 92 -5.41 -16.47 4.22
C PHE A 92 -6.48 -16.76 3.16
N GLY A 93 -7.58 -16.02 3.14
CA GLY A 93 -8.63 -16.16 2.13
C GLY A 93 -8.09 -15.92 0.71
N LYS A 94 -7.32 -14.85 0.51
CA LYS A 94 -6.63 -14.56 -0.75
C LYS A 94 -5.72 -15.69 -1.19
N ILE A 95 -4.84 -16.15 -0.30
CA ILE A 95 -3.90 -17.22 -0.62
C ILE A 95 -4.64 -18.51 -0.97
N LEU A 96 -5.61 -18.91 -0.15
CA LEU A 96 -6.36 -20.14 -0.35
C LEU A 96 -7.08 -20.16 -1.71
N ILE A 97 -7.84 -19.11 -2.01
CA ILE A 97 -8.57 -19.00 -3.29
C ILE A 97 -7.59 -18.96 -4.46
N SER A 98 -6.47 -18.28 -4.31
CA SER A 98 -5.49 -18.12 -5.38
C SER A 98 -4.71 -19.41 -5.67
N ILE A 99 -4.33 -20.17 -4.64
CA ILE A 99 -3.74 -21.50 -4.77
C ILE A 99 -4.68 -22.41 -5.54
N LEU A 100 -5.95 -22.49 -5.12
CA LEU A 100 -6.95 -23.35 -5.78
C LEU A 100 -7.20 -22.94 -7.23
N SER A 101 -7.32 -21.63 -7.48
CA SER A 101 -7.54 -21.09 -8.82
C SER A 101 -6.35 -21.35 -9.75
N ALA A 102 -5.13 -21.09 -9.26
CA ALA A 102 -3.90 -21.35 -10.01
C ALA A 102 -3.70 -22.85 -10.25
N TYR A 103 -3.98 -23.68 -9.25
CA TYR A 103 -3.88 -25.14 -9.34
C TYR A 103 -4.82 -25.69 -10.43
N ALA A 104 -6.08 -25.26 -10.42
CA ALA A 104 -7.05 -25.63 -11.45
C ALA A 104 -6.61 -25.16 -12.84
N ILE A 105 -6.12 -23.93 -12.97
CA ILE A 105 -5.70 -23.37 -14.26
C ILE A 105 -4.44 -24.05 -14.79
N VAL A 106 -3.48 -24.44 -13.96
CA VAL A 106 -2.22 -25.05 -14.45
C VAL A 106 -2.44 -26.53 -14.76
N TYR A 107 -2.87 -27.32 -13.79
CA TYR A 107 -2.78 -28.78 -13.85
C TYR A 107 -4.02 -29.48 -14.43
N PHE A 108 -5.14 -28.78 -14.61
CA PHE A 108 -6.35 -29.37 -15.20
C PHE A 108 -6.60 -28.84 -16.61
N ASN A 109 -7.08 -29.73 -17.48
CA ASN A 109 -7.51 -29.43 -18.83
C ASN A 109 -9.04 -29.48 -18.90
N PHE A 110 -9.69 -28.32 -18.81
CA PHE A 110 -11.13 -28.19 -18.89
C PHE A 110 -11.53 -27.18 -19.97
N ARG A 111 -12.74 -27.35 -20.53
CA ARG A 111 -13.28 -26.46 -21.57
C ARG A 111 -13.48 -25.06 -20.97
N GLY A 112 -12.90 -24.03 -21.60
CA GLY A 112 -13.00 -22.65 -21.13
C GLY A 112 -11.87 -22.19 -20.18
N LYS A 113 -10.84 -23.00 -19.95
CA LYS A 113 -9.65 -22.64 -19.12
C LYS A 113 -9.04 -21.28 -19.49
N GLN A 114 -8.91 -20.98 -20.78
CA GLN A 114 -8.39 -19.69 -21.23
C GLN A 114 -9.33 -18.54 -20.91
N ILE A 115 -10.65 -18.73 -21.08
CA ILE A 115 -11.66 -17.73 -20.74
C ILE A 115 -11.61 -17.44 -19.23
N ALA A 116 -11.59 -18.48 -18.39
CA ALA A 116 -11.46 -18.33 -16.94
C ALA A 116 -10.21 -17.54 -16.54
N PHE A 117 -9.05 -17.87 -17.13
CA PHE A 117 -7.81 -17.14 -16.87
C PHE A 117 -7.89 -15.67 -17.29
N TRP A 118 -8.41 -15.38 -18.48
CA TRP A 118 -8.55 -14.00 -18.98
C TRP A 118 -9.58 -13.19 -18.17
N MET A 119 -10.68 -13.80 -17.72
CA MET A 119 -11.63 -13.13 -16.82
C MET A 119 -10.96 -12.68 -15.53
N ILE A 120 -10.15 -13.54 -14.91
CA ILE A 120 -9.38 -13.19 -13.71
C ILE A 120 -8.43 -12.03 -14.03
N PHE A 121 -7.72 -12.10 -15.15
CA PHE A 121 -6.75 -11.07 -15.54
C PHE A 121 -7.39 -9.71 -15.79
N ILE A 122 -8.56 -9.66 -16.45
CA ILE A 122 -9.30 -8.41 -16.71
C ILE A 122 -9.66 -7.68 -15.41
N THR A 123 -9.90 -8.39 -14.30
CA THR A 123 -10.18 -7.74 -13.00
C THR A 123 -9.02 -6.93 -12.43
N LEU A 124 -7.79 -7.14 -12.93
CA LEU A 124 -6.62 -6.31 -12.58
C LEU A 124 -6.63 -4.95 -13.26
N MET A 125 -7.30 -4.85 -14.42
CA MET A 125 -7.40 -3.60 -15.17
C MET A 125 -8.46 -2.65 -14.60
N LEU A 126 -9.37 -3.16 -13.77
CA LEU A 126 -10.42 -2.36 -13.15
C LEU A 126 -9.84 -1.52 -11.98
N PRO A 127 -9.92 -0.19 -12.04
CA PRO A 127 -9.40 0.67 -10.99
C PRO A 127 -10.21 0.51 -9.69
N VAL A 128 -9.51 0.54 -8.56
CA VAL A 128 -10.10 0.34 -7.21
C VAL A 128 -11.30 1.27 -6.94
N PRO A 129 -11.26 2.58 -7.27
CA PRO A 129 -12.39 3.48 -7.01
C PRO A 129 -13.68 3.12 -7.76
N VAL A 130 -13.59 2.49 -8.94
CA VAL A 130 -14.78 2.09 -9.70
C VAL A 130 -15.40 0.83 -9.09
N ARG A 131 -14.56 -0.13 -8.71
CA ARG A 131 -15.03 -1.38 -8.08
C ARG A 131 -15.68 -1.14 -6.72
N ILE A 132 -15.17 -0.17 -5.96
CA ILE A 132 -15.55 -0.01 -4.55
C ILE A 132 -17.02 0.36 -4.37
N ILE A 133 -17.61 1.12 -5.30
CA ILE A 133 -19.01 1.56 -5.24
C ILE A 133 -19.93 0.35 -5.38
N SER A 134 -19.71 -0.46 -6.42
CA SER A 134 -20.52 -1.66 -6.67
C SER A 134 -20.37 -2.69 -5.54
N THR A 135 -19.15 -2.87 -5.02
CA THR A 135 -18.91 -3.75 -3.88
C THR A 135 -19.63 -3.27 -2.62
N TYR A 136 -19.65 -1.96 -2.36
CA TYR A 136 -20.35 -1.39 -1.22
C TYR A 136 -21.87 -1.58 -1.29
N GLN A 137 -22.46 -1.41 -2.48
CA GLN A 137 -23.89 -1.67 -2.71
C GLN A 137 -24.26 -3.10 -2.33
N VAL A 138 -23.54 -4.09 -2.86
CA VAL A 138 -23.77 -5.52 -2.57
C VAL A 138 -23.66 -5.81 -1.07
N VAL A 139 -22.64 -5.26 -0.40
CA VAL A 139 -22.43 -5.45 1.05
C VAL A 139 -23.57 -4.84 1.87
N THR A 140 -24.14 -3.73 1.40
CA THR A 140 -25.29 -3.08 2.05
C THR A 140 -26.57 -3.90 1.84
N GLU A 141 -26.82 -4.37 0.63
CA GLU A 141 -27.96 -5.24 0.30
C GLU A 141 -27.94 -6.56 1.07
N LEU A 142 -26.74 -7.13 1.29
CA LEU A 142 -26.55 -8.33 2.11
C LEU A 142 -26.63 -8.06 3.63
N GLY A 143 -26.75 -6.79 4.06
CA GLY A 143 -26.75 -6.42 5.48
C GLY A 143 -25.42 -6.68 6.19
N TRP A 144 -24.31 -6.71 5.45
CA TRP A 144 -22.97 -7.01 5.99
C TRP A 144 -22.22 -5.75 6.47
N VAL A 145 -22.82 -4.58 6.38
CA VAL A 145 -22.27 -3.33 6.93
C VAL A 145 -22.07 -3.47 8.43
N ASP A 146 -20.96 -2.96 8.94
CA ASP A 146 -20.54 -3.05 10.34
C ASP A 146 -20.32 -4.49 10.83
N THR A 147 -19.88 -5.39 9.95
CA THR A 147 -19.54 -6.78 10.29
C THR A 147 -18.17 -7.21 9.78
N TYR A 148 -17.61 -8.28 10.36
CA TYR A 148 -16.38 -8.88 9.84
C TYR A 148 -16.56 -9.45 8.43
N ALA A 149 -17.75 -9.96 8.09
CA ALA A 149 -18.03 -10.47 6.75
C ALA A 149 -17.90 -9.35 5.70
N GLY A 150 -18.51 -8.18 5.96
CA GLY A 150 -18.37 -7.00 5.11
C GLY A 150 -16.93 -6.49 5.00
N LEU A 151 -16.16 -6.57 6.09
CA LEU A 151 -14.75 -6.17 6.09
C LEU A 151 -13.82 -7.11 5.31
N THR A 152 -14.17 -8.40 5.22
CA THR A 152 -13.23 -9.44 4.77
C THR A 152 -13.63 -10.07 3.44
N ILE A 153 -14.83 -10.63 3.33
CA ILE A 153 -15.26 -11.47 2.20
C ILE A 153 -15.14 -10.77 0.84
N PRO A 154 -15.51 -9.49 0.68
CA PRO A 154 -15.34 -8.83 -0.63
C PRO A 154 -13.89 -8.68 -1.08
N LEU A 155 -12.94 -8.80 -0.14
CA LEU A 155 -11.51 -8.60 -0.39
C LEU A 155 -10.74 -9.90 -0.55
N ILE A 156 -11.33 -11.08 -0.32
CA ILE A 156 -10.59 -12.36 -0.35
C ILE A 156 -10.23 -12.82 -1.77
N ALA A 157 -10.87 -12.28 -2.82
CA ALA A 157 -10.47 -12.59 -4.18
C ALA A 157 -9.28 -11.72 -4.61
N SER A 158 -8.23 -12.32 -5.16
CA SER A 158 -7.06 -11.59 -5.67
C SER A 158 -6.53 -12.17 -6.96
N ALA A 159 -6.78 -11.47 -8.07
CA ALA A 159 -6.22 -11.83 -9.36
C ALA A 159 -4.68 -11.77 -9.38
N THR A 160 -4.08 -10.85 -8.62
CA THR A 160 -2.61 -10.73 -8.51
C THR A 160 -2.02 -11.97 -7.86
N ALA A 161 -2.58 -12.43 -6.74
CA ALA A 161 -2.11 -13.64 -6.08
C ALA A 161 -2.32 -14.88 -6.97
N THR A 162 -3.49 -15.02 -7.61
CA THR A 162 -3.74 -16.12 -8.57
C THR A 162 -2.72 -16.12 -9.71
N PHE A 163 -2.41 -14.95 -10.27
CA PHE A 163 -1.42 -14.83 -11.32
C PHE A 163 -0.03 -15.24 -10.83
N LEU A 164 0.41 -14.75 -9.67
CA LEU A 164 1.73 -15.08 -9.11
C LEU A 164 1.88 -16.57 -8.77
N PHE A 165 0.84 -17.19 -8.19
CA PHE A 165 0.84 -18.65 -7.99
C PHE A 165 0.88 -19.41 -9.30
N ARG A 166 0.12 -18.98 -10.31
CA ARG A 166 0.17 -19.61 -11.64
C ARG A 166 1.57 -19.54 -12.24
N GLN A 167 2.24 -18.38 -12.18
CA GLN A 167 3.59 -18.25 -12.73
C GLN A 167 4.58 -19.16 -12.02
N PHE A 168 4.46 -19.29 -10.69
CA PHE A 168 5.27 -20.24 -9.94
C PHE A 168 4.97 -21.70 -10.29
N TYR A 169 3.69 -22.09 -10.38
CA TYR A 169 3.31 -23.47 -10.72
C TYR A 169 3.75 -23.88 -12.12
N LEU A 170 3.82 -22.95 -13.08
CA LEU A 170 4.38 -23.21 -14.41
C LEU A 170 5.90 -23.46 -14.40
N THR A 171 6.61 -23.12 -13.33
CA THR A 171 8.04 -23.46 -13.19
C THR A 171 8.26 -24.85 -12.58
N ILE A 172 7.21 -25.47 -12.05
CA ILE A 172 7.28 -26.81 -11.46
C ILE A 172 7.21 -27.82 -12.61
N PRO A 173 8.20 -28.71 -12.77
CA PRO A 173 8.26 -29.63 -13.89
C PRO A 173 7.05 -30.59 -13.92
N ASP A 174 6.50 -30.83 -15.11
CA ASP A 174 5.33 -31.69 -15.30
C ASP A 174 5.63 -33.17 -14.97
N GLU A 175 6.91 -33.56 -14.99
CA GLU A 175 7.37 -34.91 -14.64
C GLU A 175 6.97 -35.30 -13.21
N LEU A 176 6.87 -34.32 -12.29
CA LEU A 176 6.39 -34.56 -10.92
C LEU A 176 4.92 -34.97 -10.89
N VAL A 177 4.12 -34.44 -11.81
CA VAL A 177 2.70 -34.79 -11.94
C VAL A 177 2.58 -36.21 -12.47
N ASP A 178 3.38 -36.58 -13.46
CA ASP A 178 3.35 -37.92 -14.06
C ASP A 178 3.89 -38.99 -13.12
N ALA A 179 4.97 -38.70 -12.37
CA ALA A 179 5.44 -39.57 -11.29
C ALA A 179 4.36 -39.79 -10.23
N ALA A 180 3.69 -38.71 -9.78
CA ALA A 180 2.60 -38.82 -8.81
C ALA A 180 1.41 -39.65 -9.32
N LYS A 181 1.10 -39.60 -10.62
CA LYS A 181 0.05 -40.46 -11.22
C LYS A 181 0.46 -41.94 -11.22
N ILE A 182 1.72 -42.25 -11.50
CA ILE A 182 2.27 -43.62 -11.44
C ILE A 182 2.16 -44.17 -10.00
N ASP A 183 2.43 -43.32 -8.99
CA ASP A 183 2.26 -43.65 -7.57
C ASP A 183 0.78 -43.72 -7.10
N GLY A 184 -0.19 -43.57 -8.01
CA GLY A 184 -1.62 -43.60 -7.70
C GLY A 184 -2.09 -42.40 -6.87
N SER A 185 -1.33 -41.29 -6.86
CA SER A 185 -1.69 -40.08 -6.12
C SER A 185 -2.84 -39.35 -6.81
N GLY A 186 -3.97 -39.23 -6.12
CA GLY A 186 -5.09 -38.42 -6.59
C GLY A 186 -4.77 -36.91 -6.61
N PRO A 187 -5.56 -36.08 -7.33
CA PRO A 187 -5.25 -34.66 -7.50
C PRO A 187 -5.20 -33.85 -6.20
N LEU A 188 -6.06 -34.16 -5.22
CA LEU A 188 -5.99 -33.51 -3.91
C LEU A 188 -4.74 -33.92 -3.15
N ARG A 189 -4.34 -35.19 -3.23
CA ARG A 189 -3.12 -35.67 -2.58
C ARG A 189 -1.89 -34.97 -3.18
N PHE A 190 -1.77 -34.89 -4.50
CA PHE A 190 -0.71 -34.14 -5.18
C PHE A 190 -0.61 -32.68 -4.70
N LEU A 191 -1.76 -31.98 -4.58
CA LEU A 191 -1.80 -30.61 -4.06
C LEU A 191 -1.18 -30.51 -2.66
N TRP A 192 -1.63 -31.34 -1.71
CA TRP A 192 -1.22 -31.24 -0.31
C TRP A 192 0.17 -31.82 -0.04
N SER A 193 0.56 -32.90 -0.71
CA SER A 193 1.79 -33.64 -0.40
C SER A 193 3.00 -33.21 -1.22
N ILE A 194 2.80 -32.62 -2.40
CA ILE A 194 3.90 -32.26 -3.32
C ILE A 194 3.88 -30.76 -3.61
N LEU A 195 2.76 -30.25 -4.10
CA LEU A 195 2.69 -28.89 -4.60
C LEU A 195 2.81 -27.83 -3.49
N LEU A 196 2.03 -27.96 -2.41
CA LEU A 196 2.04 -27.01 -1.30
C LEU A 196 3.39 -26.93 -0.57
N PRO A 197 4.05 -28.04 -0.21
CA PRO A 197 5.38 -28.00 0.39
C PRO A 197 6.42 -27.31 -0.51
N ASN A 198 6.41 -27.60 -1.81
CA ASN A 198 7.31 -26.94 -2.77
C ASN A 198 7.00 -25.43 -2.92
N SER A 199 5.78 -25.02 -2.61
CA SER A 199 5.32 -23.63 -2.68
C SER A 199 5.58 -22.81 -1.41
N GLY A 200 6.18 -23.40 -0.36
CA GLY A 200 6.26 -22.78 0.97
C GLY A 200 6.88 -21.36 0.96
N ALA A 201 7.99 -21.18 0.25
CA ALA A 201 8.65 -19.88 0.14
C ALA A 201 7.78 -18.83 -0.58
N ASN A 202 7.09 -19.23 -1.65
CA ASN A 202 6.18 -18.36 -2.39
C ASN A 202 4.94 -18.00 -1.56
N ILE A 203 4.36 -18.97 -0.85
CA ILE A 203 3.23 -18.75 0.06
C ILE A 203 3.63 -17.75 1.16
N ALA A 204 4.80 -17.92 1.77
CA ALA A 204 5.28 -17.02 2.81
C ALA A 204 5.49 -15.58 2.29
N ALA A 205 6.12 -15.43 1.11
CA ALA A 205 6.32 -14.13 0.49
C ALA A 205 4.98 -13.44 0.18
N LEU A 206 4.03 -14.16 -0.42
CA LEU A 206 2.71 -13.62 -0.72
C LEU A 206 1.91 -13.33 0.56
N PHE A 207 2.04 -14.13 1.61
CA PHE A 207 1.37 -13.88 2.88
C PHE A 207 1.78 -12.53 3.46
N VAL A 208 3.08 -12.23 3.51
CA VAL A 208 3.57 -10.94 4.00
C VAL A 208 2.97 -9.78 3.20
N VAL A 209 3.00 -9.87 1.87
CA VAL A 209 2.46 -8.81 0.99
C VAL A 209 0.94 -8.63 1.20
N MET A 210 0.19 -9.72 1.25
CA MET A 210 -1.27 -9.67 1.42
C MET A 210 -1.67 -9.20 2.82
N PHE A 211 -0.88 -9.56 3.84
CA PHE A 211 -1.08 -9.13 5.21
C PHE A 211 -0.85 -7.63 5.36
N ILE A 212 0.26 -7.11 4.84
CA ILE A 212 0.54 -5.67 4.83
C ILE A 212 -0.57 -4.92 4.09
N TYR A 213 -1.03 -5.46 2.95
CA TYR A 213 -2.15 -4.88 2.21
C TYR A 213 -3.43 -4.82 3.06
N GLY A 214 -3.81 -5.93 3.69
CA GLY A 214 -5.01 -6.03 4.53
C GLY A 214 -4.95 -5.14 5.76
N TRP A 215 -3.78 -5.09 6.42
CA TRP A 215 -3.53 -4.28 7.60
C TRP A 215 -3.59 -2.78 7.29
N ASN A 216 -3.02 -2.36 6.16
CA ASN A 216 -2.94 -0.95 5.75
C ASN A 216 -4.19 -0.45 5.01
N GLN A 217 -5.29 -1.22 4.95
CA GLN A 217 -6.51 -0.76 4.30
C GLN A 217 -7.12 0.42 5.08
N TYR A 218 -7.43 1.49 4.33
CA TYR A 218 -8.07 2.69 4.87
C TYR A 218 -9.48 2.90 4.30
N LEU A 219 -9.58 3.03 2.96
CA LEU A 219 -10.82 3.44 2.30
C LEU A 219 -11.98 2.45 2.53
N TRP A 220 -11.72 1.15 2.41
CA TRP A 220 -12.78 0.15 2.57
C TRP A 220 -13.35 0.09 4.00
N PRO A 221 -12.51 -0.07 5.06
CA PRO A 221 -13.01 -0.02 6.43
C PRO A 221 -13.74 1.27 6.78
N LEU A 222 -13.30 2.42 6.24
CA LEU A 222 -13.94 3.71 6.48
C LEU A 222 -15.39 3.77 5.97
N MET A 223 -15.70 3.06 4.88
CA MET A 223 -17.04 3.07 4.29
C MET A 223 -17.96 2.00 4.88
N VAL A 224 -17.41 0.84 5.22
CA VAL A 224 -18.22 -0.33 5.64
C VAL A 224 -18.40 -0.44 7.14
N THR A 225 -17.71 0.37 7.95
CA THR A 225 -17.85 0.36 9.43
C THR A 225 -18.46 1.66 9.93
N ASN A 226 -19.45 1.54 10.80
CA ASN A 226 -20.17 2.67 11.38
C ASN A 226 -19.89 2.78 12.89
N SER A 227 -19.72 1.64 13.58
CA SER A 227 -19.49 1.63 15.02
C SER A 227 -18.00 1.73 15.36
N GLU A 228 -17.68 2.31 16.52
CA GLU A 228 -16.31 2.27 17.07
C GLU A 228 -15.85 0.84 17.35
N LYS A 229 -16.81 -0.06 17.56
CA LYS A 229 -16.62 -1.47 17.86
C LYS A 229 -16.02 -2.27 16.72
N MET A 230 -16.26 -1.87 15.47
CA MET A 230 -15.78 -2.57 14.26
C MET A 230 -14.65 -1.83 13.54
N ARG A 231 -14.25 -0.66 14.05
CA ARG A 231 -13.19 0.14 13.46
C ARG A 231 -11.85 -0.59 13.51
N VAL A 232 -11.03 -0.39 12.47
CA VAL A 232 -9.65 -0.90 12.39
C VAL A 232 -8.65 0.17 12.83
N VAL A 233 -7.43 -0.23 13.15
CA VAL A 233 -6.39 0.61 13.74
C VAL A 233 -6.01 1.78 12.84
N VAL A 234 -5.92 1.57 11.54
CA VAL A 234 -5.55 2.62 10.58
C VAL A 234 -6.61 3.73 10.56
N THR A 235 -7.89 3.38 10.48
CA THR A 235 -8.98 4.37 10.50
C THR A 235 -9.17 4.99 11.89
N GLY A 236 -8.95 4.21 12.95
CA GLY A 236 -8.96 4.69 14.33
C GLY A 236 -7.90 5.76 14.60
N ILE A 237 -6.64 5.50 14.23
CA ILE A 237 -5.54 6.47 14.38
C ILE A 237 -5.76 7.68 13.48
N ALA A 238 -6.18 7.48 12.23
CA ALA A 238 -6.44 8.58 11.30
C ALA A 238 -7.48 9.58 11.84
N SER A 239 -8.47 9.11 12.62
CA SER A 239 -9.47 9.98 13.26
C SER A 239 -8.91 10.94 14.33
N THR A 240 -7.67 10.71 14.77
CA THR A 240 -6.97 11.59 15.73
C THR A 240 -6.17 12.72 15.06
N ILE A 241 -5.89 12.59 13.77
CA ILE A 241 -5.17 13.59 12.99
C ILE A 241 -6.12 14.78 12.78
N PRO A 242 -5.73 16.00 13.19
CA PRO A 242 -6.60 17.15 13.06
C PRO A 242 -6.71 17.56 11.60
N LEU A 243 -7.93 17.49 11.05
CA LEU A 243 -8.21 17.88 9.66
C LEU A 243 -8.34 19.41 9.46
N ASN A 244 -8.62 20.16 10.53
CA ASN A 244 -8.96 21.59 10.46
C ASN A 244 -8.35 22.39 11.62
N SER A 245 -7.11 22.89 11.55
CA SER A 245 -6.49 23.88 12.48
C SER A 245 -6.76 23.72 14.00
N MET A 246 -7.19 22.53 14.42
CA MET A 246 -7.51 22.14 15.78
C MET A 246 -6.29 21.39 16.30
N PRO A 247 -5.99 21.48 17.60
CA PRO A 247 -4.91 20.69 18.17
C PRO A 247 -5.20 19.20 17.95
N PRO A 248 -4.18 18.36 17.73
CA PRO A 248 -4.36 16.94 17.53
C PRO A 248 -5.19 16.30 18.65
N ARG A 249 -6.19 15.49 18.28
CA ARG A 249 -7.20 15.01 19.24
C ARG A 249 -6.63 14.04 20.27
N TRP A 250 -5.46 13.44 20.01
CA TRP A 250 -4.78 12.56 20.95
C TRP A 250 -4.24 13.28 22.19
N HIS A 251 -4.06 14.60 22.14
CA HIS A 251 -3.71 15.44 23.31
C HIS A 251 -4.93 16.05 24.05
N SER A 252 -6.16 15.90 23.54
CA SER A 252 -7.28 16.70 24.03
C SER A 252 -7.87 16.19 25.35
N GLY A 253 -7.39 16.74 26.46
CA GLY A 253 -8.07 16.76 27.75
C GLY A 253 -7.57 17.87 28.70
N ALA A 254 -6.72 18.77 28.23
CA ALA A 254 -6.46 20.07 28.85
C ALA A 254 -5.94 21.00 27.73
N GLY A 255 -6.55 22.17 27.53
CA GLY A 255 -6.05 23.15 26.55
C GLY A 255 -7.02 23.50 25.42
N SER A 256 -8.28 23.81 25.73
CA SER A 256 -9.24 24.42 24.79
C SER A 256 -9.22 25.96 24.79
N VAL A 257 -8.13 26.62 25.22
CA VAL A 257 -8.12 28.09 25.40
C VAL A 257 -7.17 28.89 24.51
N SER A 258 -6.11 28.31 23.91
CA SER A 258 -5.01 29.18 23.39
C SER A 258 -4.96 29.47 21.88
N ILE A 259 -5.91 29.01 21.06
CA ILE A 259 -5.92 29.34 19.60
C ILE A 259 -7.01 30.37 19.26
N ARG A 260 -7.00 31.51 19.95
CA ARG A 260 -7.78 32.70 19.52
C ARG A 260 -6.91 33.91 19.17
N VAL A 261 -5.60 33.84 19.43
CA VAL A 261 -4.68 34.96 19.19
C VAL A 261 -4.15 34.97 17.74
N ALA A 262 -3.98 33.81 17.10
CA ALA A 262 -3.42 33.72 15.74
C ALA A 262 -4.41 34.08 14.61
N SER A 263 -5.72 34.12 14.87
CA SER A 263 -6.72 34.52 13.87
C SER A 263 -6.98 36.03 13.84
N ARG A 264 -6.68 36.77 14.92
CA ARG A 264 -6.85 38.24 14.96
C ARG A 264 -5.78 39.00 14.17
N THR A 265 -4.54 38.49 14.09
CA THR A 265 -3.47 39.13 13.31
C THR A 265 -3.68 39.00 11.80
N ARG A 266 -4.39 37.97 11.33
CA ARG A 266 -4.66 37.79 9.88
C ARG A 266 -5.85 38.63 9.39
N ALA A 267 -6.77 39.01 10.28
CA ALA A 267 -7.89 39.91 9.96
C ALA A 267 -7.46 41.39 9.83
N ALA A 268 -6.35 41.79 10.45
CA ALA A 268 -5.81 43.15 10.34
C ALA A 268 -5.09 43.41 8.99
N ALA A 269 -4.60 42.37 8.31
CA ALA A 269 -3.87 42.51 7.05
C ALA A 269 -4.77 42.60 5.80
N SER A 270 -6.07 42.31 5.91
CA SER A 270 -7.01 42.31 4.77
C SER A 270 -7.81 43.60 4.60
N GLN A 271 -7.52 44.66 5.37
CA GLN A 271 -8.24 45.95 5.31
C GLN A 271 -7.37 47.11 4.77
N SER A 272 -6.38 46.84 3.92
CA SER A 272 -5.76 47.91 3.13
C SER A 272 -6.65 48.26 1.93
N PRO A 273 -7.13 49.52 1.78
CA PRO A 273 -7.93 49.92 0.63
C PRO A 273 -7.05 49.99 -0.63
N ALA A 274 -7.46 49.28 -1.68
CA ALA A 274 -6.78 49.29 -2.98
C ALA A 274 -6.95 50.66 -3.68
N PRO A 275 -5.93 51.16 -4.41
CA PRO A 275 -6.06 52.40 -5.17
C PRO A 275 -6.94 52.23 -6.41
N ARG A 276 -7.72 53.28 -6.71
CA ARG A 276 -8.68 53.38 -7.81
C ARG A 276 -8.08 52.98 -9.16
N ARG A 277 -8.73 52.04 -9.86
CA ARG A 277 -8.44 51.67 -11.26
C ARG A 277 -8.76 52.84 -12.19
N LEU A 278 -7.75 53.33 -12.90
CA LEU A 278 -7.91 54.10 -14.13
C LEU A 278 -8.29 53.12 -15.25
N ILE A 279 -9.49 53.35 -15.80
CA ILE A 279 -9.99 52.72 -17.02
C ILE A 279 -9.19 53.32 -18.18
N CYS A 280 -8.46 52.49 -18.93
CA CYS A 280 -7.95 52.87 -20.25
C CYS A 280 -8.39 51.82 -21.28
N GLN A 281 -9.01 52.36 -22.32
CA GLN A 281 -9.75 51.68 -23.37
C GLN A 281 -8.83 50.94 -24.36
N SER A 282 -9.44 49.93 -25.00
CA SER A 282 -9.15 49.31 -26.29
C SER A 282 -7.92 49.76 -27.11
N SER A 283 -7.07 48.79 -27.47
CA SER A 283 -6.22 48.88 -28.66
C SER A 283 -6.16 47.53 -29.41
N PRO A 284 -6.17 47.51 -30.76
CA PRO A 284 -6.55 46.37 -31.59
C PRO A 284 -5.40 45.41 -31.92
N ALA A 285 -4.56 45.07 -30.93
CA ALA A 285 -3.37 44.23 -31.15
C ALA A 285 -3.54 42.74 -30.73
N ARG A 286 -4.69 42.35 -30.17
CA ARG A 286 -4.95 40.95 -29.74
C ARG A 286 -5.68 40.07 -30.77
N ARG A 287 -6.06 40.59 -31.93
CA ARG A 287 -6.77 39.80 -32.97
C ARG A 287 -5.84 39.00 -33.89
N ALA A 288 -4.53 39.17 -33.80
CA ALA A 288 -3.56 38.46 -34.67
C ALA A 288 -2.91 37.21 -34.04
N ALA A 289 -3.10 36.94 -32.74
CA ALA A 289 -2.40 35.85 -32.05
C ALA A 289 -3.21 34.54 -31.89
N ASN A 290 -4.52 34.55 -32.14
CA ASN A 290 -5.38 33.37 -32.00
C ASN A 290 -5.76 32.68 -33.33
N ALA A 291 -5.13 33.06 -34.43
CA ALA A 291 -5.34 32.45 -35.76
C ALA A 291 -4.27 31.41 -36.15
N ALA A 292 -3.30 31.12 -35.26
CA ALA A 292 -2.14 30.26 -35.57
C ALA A 292 -2.08 28.92 -34.79
N LEU A 293 -3.11 28.58 -34.00
CA LEU A 293 -3.15 27.33 -33.21
C LEU A 293 -4.29 26.38 -33.59
N THR A 294 -5.01 26.68 -34.68
CA THR A 294 -6.15 25.89 -35.18
C THR A 294 -5.88 25.33 -36.58
N ALA A 295 -4.66 24.89 -36.85
CA ALA A 295 -4.25 24.37 -38.18
C ALA A 295 -3.17 23.27 -38.13
N ILE A 296 -3.28 22.33 -37.17
CA ILE A 296 -2.61 21.02 -37.21
C ILE A 296 -3.63 20.00 -36.64
N THR A 297 -4.79 19.75 -37.26
CA THR A 297 -5.01 18.86 -38.42
C THR A 297 -4.25 17.54 -38.24
N THR A 298 -4.85 16.51 -37.62
CA THR A 298 -5.53 15.40 -38.33
C THR A 298 -4.81 14.95 -39.60
N CYS A 299 -4.13 13.81 -39.54
CA CYS A 299 -4.12 12.81 -40.61
C CYS A 299 -3.66 11.44 -40.08
N SER A 300 -4.53 10.44 -40.23
CA SER A 300 -4.33 9.00 -40.03
C SER A 300 -3.86 8.36 -41.36
N PRO A 301 -3.87 7.03 -41.56
CA PRO A 301 -2.91 5.99 -41.18
C PRO A 301 -2.25 5.31 -42.41
N ALA A 302 -1.09 4.64 -42.27
CA ALA A 302 -0.64 3.60 -43.22
C ALA A 302 0.71 2.92 -42.85
N TYR A 303 0.67 1.58 -42.87
CA TYR A 303 1.74 0.64 -43.27
C TYR A 303 3.09 0.60 -42.52
N PHE A 304 3.36 -0.50 -41.81
CA PHE A 304 4.56 -1.30 -42.09
C PHE A 304 4.42 -2.76 -41.60
N HIS A 305 4.34 -3.68 -42.57
CA HIS A 305 4.60 -5.11 -42.40
C HIS A 305 6.09 -5.33 -42.15
N ARG A 306 6.48 -6.19 -41.19
CA ARG A 306 7.61 -7.10 -41.40
C ARG A 306 7.57 -8.34 -40.51
N THR A 307 7.47 -9.46 -41.21
CA THR A 307 7.70 -10.83 -40.80
C THR A 307 9.19 -11.10 -40.50
N TYR A 308 9.49 -11.98 -39.55
CA TYR A 308 10.70 -12.80 -39.60
C TYR A 308 10.46 -14.20 -39.02
N LYS A 309 11.03 -15.18 -39.73
CA LYS A 309 10.88 -16.65 -39.68
C LYS A 309 11.62 -17.31 -38.50
N PRO A 310 11.33 -18.60 -38.22
CA PRO A 310 12.12 -19.47 -37.34
C PRO A 310 13.26 -20.20 -38.10
N GLN A 311 14.32 -20.55 -37.37
CA GLN A 311 15.36 -21.57 -37.63
C GLN A 311 15.72 -22.11 -36.23
N SER A 312 15.94 -23.38 -35.93
CA SER A 312 16.06 -24.65 -36.65
C SER A 312 15.74 -25.76 -35.65
#